data_AF-A0A927XGD5-F1
#
_entry.id   AF-A0A927XGD5-F1
#
_cell.length_a   1.000
_cell.length_b   1.000
_cell.length_c   1.000
_cell.angle_alpha   90.00
_cell.angle_beta   90.00
_cell.angle_gamma   90.00
#
_symmetry.space_group_name_H-M   'P 1'
#
loop_
_entity.id
_entity.type
_entity.pdbx_description
1 polymer ?
#
loop_
_entity_poly.entity_id
_entity_poly.type
_entity_poly.pdbx_seq_one_letter_code
_entity_poly.pdbx_strand_id
1 'polypeptide(L)' 'MTRVKGGTIHLARRKKVLDEAKGYFGSKHRLYKTAKEQVMHSGKYAYRDRRQN' A
#
# COMPACT_ATOMS: atom_id res chain seq x y z
N MET A 1 20.29 -19.06 21.67
CA MET A 1 19.86 -18.07 20.65
C MET A 1 18.58 -17.38 21.15
N THR A 2 18.47 -16.06 21.04
CA THR A 2 17.31 -15.27 21.49
C THR A 2 16.28 -15.10 20.37
N ARG A 3 14.99 -15.33 20.64
CA ARG A 3 13.90 -15.18 19.65
C ARG A 3 13.50 -13.72 19.46
N VAL A 4 13.64 -13.19 18.25
CA VAL A 4 13.13 -11.86 17.87
C VAL A 4 11.64 -11.96 17.50
N LYS A 5 10.78 -11.17 18.15
CA LYS A 5 9.34 -11.09 17.84
C LYS A 5 9.06 -9.98 16.81
N GLY A 6 8.12 -10.22 15.90
CA GLY A 6 7.76 -9.27 14.83
C GLY A 6 7.08 -7.95 15.27
N GLY A 7 6.78 -7.81 16.56
CA GLY A 7 6.32 -6.55 17.19
C GLY A 7 5.28 -5.75 16.39
N THR A 8 5.46 -4.43 16.38
CA THR A 8 4.59 -3.46 15.69
C THR A 8 4.99 -3.17 14.24
N ILE A 9 6.15 -3.69 13.80
CA ILE A 9 6.73 -3.40 12.47
C ILE A 9 5.75 -3.76 11.35
N HIS A 10 5.10 -4.93 11.48
CA HIS A 10 4.14 -5.38 10.49
C HIS A 10 2.88 -4.49 10.43
N LEU A 11 2.41 -3.98 11.58
CA LEU A 11 1.27 -3.05 11.64
C LEU A 11 1.64 -1.70 11.01
N ALA A 12 2.81 -1.16 11.35
CA ALA A 12 3.30 0.10 10.80
C ALA A 12 3.42 0.05 9.27
N ARG A 13 3.94 -1.05 8.72
CA ARG A 13 4.01 -1.26 7.26
C ARG A 13 2.64 -1.27 6.60
N ARG A 14 1.64 -1.92 7.22
CA ARG A 14 0.27 -1.95 6.68
C ARG A 14 -0.39 -0.56 6.69
N LYS A 15 -0.17 0.21 7.77
CA LYS A 15 -0.71 1.57 7.89
C LYS A 15 -0.20 2.48 6.76
N LYS A 16 1.12 2.45 6.45
CA LYS A 16 1.70 3.23 5.34
C LYS A 16 0.96 3.01 4.00
N VAL A 17 0.72 1.74 3.64
CA VAL A 17 0.01 1.41 2.40
C VAL A 17 -1.46 1.86 2.43
N LEU A 18 -2.13 1.77 3.58
CA LEU A 18 -3.51 2.23 3.71
C LEU A 18 -3.61 3.76 3.68
N ASP A 19 -2.60 4.47 4.18
CA ASP A 19 -2.52 5.92 4.11
C ASP A 19 -2.36 6.41 2.66
N GLU A 20 -1.56 5.72 1.84
CA GLU A 20 -1.42 5.98 0.40
C GLU A 20 -2.70 5.63 -0.38
N ALA A 21 -3.48 4.66 0.10
CA ALA A 21 -4.70 4.18 -0.55
C ALA A 21 -5.97 4.96 -0.19
N LYS A 22 -5.85 6.08 0.54
CA LYS A 22 -6.99 6.93 0.91
C LYS A 22 -7.72 7.44 -0.34
N GLY A 23 -9.04 7.43 -0.28
CA GLY A 23 -9.91 7.85 -1.39
C GLY A 23 -10.19 6.78 -2.44
N TYR A 24 -9.57 5.60 -2.38
CA TYR A 24 -9.90 4.50 -3.29
C TYR A 24 -11.28 3.90 -3.01
N PHE A 25 -12.02 3.59 -4.07
CA PHE A 25 -13.40 3.09 -3.99
C PHE A 25 -13.48 1.65 -3.41
N GLY A 26 -14.58 1.37 -2.70
CA GLY A 26 -14.91 0.04 -2.19
C GLY A 26 -13.90 -0.47 -1.16
N SER A 27 -13.44 -1.71 -1.31
CA SER A 27 -12.50 -2.35 -0.36
C SER A 27 -11.04 -1.88 -0.50
N LYS A 28 -10.73 -1.07 -1.52
CA LYS A 28 -9.35 -0.70 -1.90
C LYS A 28 -8.69 0.32 -0.96
N HIS A 29 -9.43 0.96 -0.04
CA HIS A 29 -8.86 1.78 1.03
C HIS A 29 -8.91 1.09 2.41
N ARG A 30 -9.56 -0.08 2.52
CA ARG A 30 -9.85 -0.75 3.81
C ARG A 30 -9.06 -2.04 4.01
N LEU A 31 -8.93 -2.87 2.98
CA LEU A 31 -8.22 -4.15 3.07
C LEU A 31 -6.78 -3.99 2.56
N TYR A 32 -5.79 -4.42 3.35
CA TYR A 32 -4.38 -4.24 2.99
C TYR A 32 -3.99 -4.90 1.66
N LYS A 33 -4.51 -6.10 1.35
CA LYS A 33 -4.16 -6.82 0.11
C LYS A 33 -4.63 -6.06 -1.13
N THR A 34 -5.90 -5.68 -1.15
CA THR A 34 -6.50 -4.93 -2.28
C THR A 34 -5.93 -3.52 -2.37
N ALA A 35 -5.66 -2.86 -1.24
CA ALA A 35 -5.00 -1.56 -1.20
C ALA A 35 -3.60 -1.63 -1.82
N LYS A 36 -2.80 -2.62 -1.41
CA LYS A 36 -1.45 -2.81 -1.95
C LYS A 36 -1.48 -3.04 -3.46
N GLU A 37 -2.36 -3.90 -3.95
CA GLU A 37 -2.55 -4.13 -5.39
C GLU A 37 -2.90 -2.83 -6.13
N GLN A 38 -3.87 -2.08 -5.61
CA GLN A 38 -4.27 -0.81 -6.21
C GLN A 38 -3.13 0.22 -6.22
N VAL A 39 -2.39 0.39 -5.12
CA VAL A 39 -1.24 1.30 -5.04
C VAL A 39 -0.17 0.92 -6.08
N MET A 40 0.14 -0.37 -6.24
CA MET A 40 1.10 -0.83 -7.24
C MET A 40 0.66 -0.49 -8.67
N HIS A 41 -0.61 -0.67 -9.00
CA HIS A 41 -1.15 -0.29 -10.31
C HIS A 41 -1.13 1.23 -10.52
N SER A 42 -1.60 2.00 -9.53
CA SER A 42 -1.58 3.47 -9.56
C SER A 42 -0.16 4.01 -9.77
N GLY A 43 0.86 3.42 -9.13
CA GLY A 43 2.25 3.80 -9.33
C GLY A 43 2.75 3.57 -10.76
N LYS A 44 2.38 2.45 -11.39
CA LYS A 44 2.68 2.17 -12.79
C LYS A 44 2.03 3.18 -13.73
N TYR A 45 0.76 3.53 -13.47
CA TYR A 45 0.04 4.54 -14.26
C TYR A 45 0.67 5.92 -14.11
N ALA A 46 0.99 6.34 -12.88
CA ALA A 46 1.65 7.62 -12.63
C ALA A 46 3.01 7.75 -13.34
N TYR A 47 3.80 6.67 -13.41
CA TYR A 47 5.05 6.69 -14.17
C TYR A 47 4.83 6.79 -15.68
N ARG A 48 3.88 6.02 -16.22
CA ARG A 48 3.50 6.07 -17.63
C ARG A 48 3.03 7.47 -18.01
N ASP A 49 2.11 8.05 -17.25
CA ASP A 49 1.47 9.32 -17.56
C ASP A 49 2.48 10.48 -17.47
N ARG A 50 3.44 10.43 -16.53
CA ARG A 50 4.57 11.38 -16.47
C ARG A 50 5.50 11.34 -17.69
N ARG A 51 5.55 10.22 -18.42
CA ARG A 51 6.37 10.08 -19.64
C ARG A 51 5.60 10.39 -20.92
N GLN A 52 4.28 10.33 -20.85
CA GLN A 52 3.40 10.60 -21.99
C GLN A 52 3.13 12.11 -22.13
N ASN A 53 3.21 12.84 -21.03
CA ASN A 53 3.28 14.31 -21.01
C ASN A 53 4.69 14.79 -21.36
#